data_AF-A0A9Q3F0M5-F1
#
_entry.id   AF-A0A9Q3F0M5-F1
#
_cell.length_a   1.000
_cell.length_b   1.000
_cell.length_c   1.000
_cell.angle_alpha   90.00
_cell.angle_beta   90.00
_cell.angle_gamma   90.00
#
_symmetry.space_group_name_H-M   'P 1'
#
loop_
_entity.id
_entity.type
_entity.pdbx_description
1 polymer ?
#
loop_
_entity_poly.entity_id
_entity_poly.type
_entity_poly.pdbx_seq_one_letter_code
_entity_poly.pdbx_strand_id
1 'polypeptide(L)'
;MLWIHVDNGALAGLSALVNDFISSELARYLQIKWDKEISGLVGLSIKQTDTGFSINKTELIEKLTTLLESRITASSSLPQNCNLLLSPSKEMDKEYLKRIGMLLYIAQGTRPDISYVVKYLARFSMGTTSAHWEALEHLIGYLRKTRNSSLLISEDENPNTLQCYIDANWGGEGNRSTHGLIILNGGNPIAWQSKQQATIASSTAQAEYIVLSFAA
;
A
#
# COMPACT_ATOMS: atom_id res chain seq x y z
N MET A 1 5.68 -20.88 15.30
CA MET A 1 5.13 -19.51 15.31
C MET A 1 3.63 -19.59 15.53
N LEU A 2 3.15 -18.94 16.57
CA LEU A 2 1.72 -18.76 16.86
C LEU A 2 1.39 -17.29 16.63
N TRP A 3 0.40 -17.01 15.79
CA TRP A 3 -0.10 -15.68 15.52
C TRP A 3 -1.58 -15.63 15.90
N ILE A 4 -1.99 -14.62 16.65
CA ILE A 4 -3.38 -14.39 17.06
C ILE A 4 -3.69 -12.91 16.87
N HIS A 5 -4.81 -12.61 16.21
CA HIS A 5 -5.33 -11.26 16.06
C HIS A 5 -6.85 -11.25 16.14
N VAL A 6 -7.37 -10.66 17.22
CA VAL A 6 -8.81 -10.56 17.54
C VAL A 6 -9.50 -11.92 17.54
N ASP A 7 -10.09 -12.33 16.42
CA ASP A 7 -10.81 -13.59 16.23
C ASP A 7 -10.09 -14.58 15.29
N ASN A 8 -8.91 -14.23 14.76
CA ASN A 8 -8.17 -15.05 13.81
C ASN A 8 -6.86 -15.57 14.41
N GLY A 9 -6.55 -16.83 14.13
CA GLY A 9 -5.33 -17.49 14.60
C GLY A 9 -4.66 -18.29 13.50
N ALA A 10 -3.34 -18.22 13.45
CA ALA A 10 -2.52 -19.01 12.54
C ALA A 10 -1.36 -19.67 13.31
N LEU A 11 -1.10 -20.94 12.99
CA LEU A 11 -0.03 -21.73 13.56
C LEU A 11 0.87 -22.24 12.43
N ALA A 12 2.13 -21.86 12.49
CA ALA A 12 3.17 -22.33 11.58
C ALA A 12 4.28 -22.99 12.39
N GLY A 13 4.38 -24.31 12.31
CA GLY A 13 5.37 -25.10 13.05
C GLY A 13 5.78 -26.34 12.26
N LEU A 14 6.98 -26.86 12.53
CA LEU A 14 7.59 -27.99 11.83
C LEU A 14 6.80 -29.31 11.98
N SER A 15 5.92 -29.41 12.96
CA SER A 15 5.08 -30.58 13.19
C SER A 15 3.60 -30.22 13.10
N ALA A 16 2.92 -30.78 12.11
CA ALA A 16 1.47 -30.62 11.94
C ALA A 16 0.71 -31.12 13.18
N LEU A 17 1.16 -32.21 13.81
CA LEU A 17 0.57 -32.75 15.03
C LEU A 17 0.61 -31.74 16.20
N VAL A 18 1.72 -31.03 16.34
CA VAL A 18 1.86 -30.01 17.38
C VAL A 18 0.97 -28.80 17.08
N ASN A 19 0.87 -28.38 15.81
CA ASN A 19 -0.01 -27.28 15.41
C ASN A 19 -1.49 -27.63 15.65
N ASP A 20 -1.90 -28.85 15.31
CA ASP A 20 -3.27 -29.35 15.54
C ASP A 20 -3.61 -29.49 17.04
N PHE A 21 -2.64 -29.93 17.85
CA PHE A 21 -2.80 -29.99 19.31
C PHE A 21 -2.98 -28.59 19.91
N ILE A 22 -2.10 -27.65 19.58
CA ILE A 22 -2.14 -26.29 20.13
C ILE A 22 -3.42 -25.56 19.72
N SER A 23 -3.83 -25.67 18.45
CA SER A 23 -5.08 -25.06 17.97
C SER A 23 -6.30 -25.64 18.70
N SER A 24 -6.35 -26.97 18.88
CA SER A 24 -7.45 -27.64 19.60
C SER A 24 -7.52 -27.25 21.07
N GLU A 25 -6.38 -27.12 21.75
CA GLU A 25 -6.33 -26.74 23.16
C GLU A 25 -6.72 -25.27 23.36
N LEU A 26 -6.18 -24.36 22.52
CA LEU A 26 -6.50 -22.94 22.59
C LEU A 26 -7.96 -22.64 22.22
N ALA A 27 -8.56 -23.43 21.31
CA ALA A 27 -9.98 -23.31 20.95
C ALA A 27 -10.92 -23.55 22.15
N ARG A 28 -10.45 -24.18 23.23
CA ARG A 28 -11.24 -24.33 24.47
C ARG A 28 -11.35 -23.04 25.27
N TYR A 29 -10.35 -22.18 25.18
CA TYR A 29 -10.25 -20.95 25.97
C TYR A 29 -10.54 -19.69 25.16
N LEU A 30 -10.38 -19.75 23.84
CA LEU A 30 -10.47 -18.60 22.94
C LEU A 30 -11.39 -18.93 21.76
N GLN A 31 -12.32 -18.03 21.48
CA GLN A 31 -13.18 -18.11 20.29
C GLN A 31 -12.41 -17.61 19.06
N ILE A 32 -11.50 -18.45 18.56
CA ILE A 32 -10.63 -18.15 17.43
C ILE A 32 -11.00 -19.02 16.23
N LYS A 33 -11.04 -18.40 15.05
CA LYS A 33 -11.03 -19.09 13.75
C LYS A 33 -9.60 -19.49 13.43
N TRP A 34 -9.37 -20.79 13.40
CA TRP A 34 -8.08 -21.38 13.07
C TRP A 34 -8.05 -21.73 11.59
N ASP A 35 -7.16 -21.09 10.86
CA ASP A 35 -6.88 -21.43 9.47
C ASP A 35 -5.66 -22.35 9.40
N LYS A 36 -5.82 -23.49 8.72
CA LYS A 36 -4.72 -24.44 8.47
C LYS A 36 -3.68 -23.89 7.51
N GLU A 37 -4.14 -23.07 6.56
CA GLU A 37 -3.32 -22.33 5.60
C GLU A 37 -3.67 -20.85 5.73
N ILE A 38 -2.66 -19.99 5.80
CA ILE A 38 -2.87 -18.54 5.93
C ILE A 38 -3.47 -18.03 4.60
N SER A 39 -4.80 -18.02 4.53
CA SER A 39 -5.57 -17.59 3.36
C SER A 39 -5.89 -16.10 3.41
N GLY A 40 -5.88 -15.50 4.60
CA GLY A 40 -6.05 -14.07 4.79
C GLY A 40 -5.55 -13.56 6.12
N LEU A 41 -5.15 -12.28 6.14
CA LEU A 41 -4.61 -11.60 7.31
C LEU A 41 -5.03 -10.14 7.30
N VAL A 42 -5.90 -9.70 8.22
CA VAL A 42 -6.29 -8.28 8.37
C VAL A 42 -6.73 -7.66 7.03
N GLY A 43 -7.61 -8.35 6.29
CA GLY A 43 -8.10 -7.88 4.98
C GLY A 43 -7.07 -7.95 3.83
N LEU A 44 -5.98 -8.68 4.02
CA LEU A 44 -5.12 -9.20 2.96
C LEU A 44 -5.62 -10.58 2.55
N SER A 45 -5.59 -10.87 1.26
CA SER A 45 -5.73 -12.22 0.72
C SER A 45 -4.34 -12.77 0.42
N ILE A 46 -4.03 -13.93 0.98
CA ILE A 46 -2.73 -14.59 0.84
C ILE A 46 -2.97 -15.92 0.12
N LYS A 47 -2.19 -16.16 -0.93
CA LYS A 47 -2.24 -17.39 -1.70
C LYS A 47 -0.84 -17.97 -1.80
N GLN A 48 -0.66 -19.22 -1.40
CA GLN A 48 0.60 -19.93 -1.62
C GLN A 48 0.80 -20.21 -3.11
N THR A 49 2.03 -20.00 -3.58
CA THR A 49 2.49 -20.31 -4.94
C THR A 49 3.62 -21.34 -4.87
N ASP A 50 4.00 -21.93 -6.00
CA ASP A 50 5.06 -22.94 -6.06
C ASP A 50 6.42 -22.42 -5.53
N THR A 51 6.62 -21.11 -5.58
CA THR A 51 7.87 -20.42 -5.21
C THR A 51 7.74 -19.52 -3.98
N GLY A 52 6.59 -19.52 -3.28
CA GLY A 52 6.37 -18.66 -2.11
C GLY A 52 4.91 -18.25 -1.91
N PHE A 53 4.63 -16.94 -1.82
CA PHE A 53 3.32 -16.38 -1.52
C PHE A 53 2.95 -15.20 -2.42
N SER A 54 1.68 -15.09 -2.76
CA SER A 54 1.06 -13.96 -3.42
C SER A 54 0.12 -13.25 -2.44
N ILE A 55 0.32 -11.95 -2.25
CA ILE A 55 -0.46 -11.14 -1.33
C ILE A 55 -1.19 -10.05 -2.12
N ASN A 56 -2.51 -9.94 -1.94
CA ASN A 56 -3.32 -8.91 -2.59
C ASN A 56 -4.48 -8.41 -1.70
N LYS A 57 -5.19 -7.38 -2.17
CA LYS A 57 -6.41 -6.83 -1.55
C LYS A 57 -7.53 -6.72 -2.59
N THR A 58 -7.73 -7.76 -3.39
CA THR A 58 -8.65 -7.73 -4.54
C THR A 58 -10.08 -7.37 -4.10
N GLU A 59 -10.58 -7.95 -3.01
CA GLU A 59 -11.92 -7.66 -2.50
C GLU A 59 -12.12 -6.19 -2.12
N LEU A 60 -11.11 -5.56 -1.52
CA LEU A 60 -11.16 -4.15 -1.17
C LEU A 60 -11.10 -3.26 -2.40
N ILE A 61 -10.30 -3.63 -3.41
CA ILE A 61 -10.26 -2.94 -4.70
C ILE A 61 -11.64 -3.04 -5.38
N GLU A 62 -12.26 -4.22 -5.39
CA GLU A 62 -13.58 -4.42 -5.96
C GLU A 62 -14.64 -3.57 -5.24
N LYS A 63 -14.68 -3.63 -3.91
CA LYS A 63 -15.54 -2.77 -3.09
C LYS A 63 -15.32 -1.28 -3.39
N LEU A 64 -14.09 -0.85 -3.60
CA LEU A 64 -13.78 0.53 -3.93
C LEU A 64 -14.26 0.91 -5.34
N THR A 65 -14.15 -0.01 -6.30
CA THR A 65 -14.60 0.22 -7.68
C THR A 65 -16.11 0.21 -7.85
N THR A 66 -16.87 -0.42 -6.95
CA THR A 66 -18.35 -0.41 -6.96
C THR A 66 -18.92 0.86 -6.34
N LEU A 67 -18.16 1.58 -5.51
CA LEU A 67 -18.53 2.90 -4.98
C LEU A 67 -18.45 4.03 -6.02
N LEU A 68 -17.92 3.74 -7.21
CA LEU A 68 -17.89 4.67 -8.34
C LEU A 68 -18.83 4.20 -9.44
N GLU A 69 -19.69 5.11 -9.90
CA GLU A 69 -20.51 4.90 -11.10
C GLU A 69 -19.63 4.83 -12.37
N SER A 70 -18.47 5.52 -12.35
CA SER A 70 -17.62 5.63 -13.54
C SER A 70 -16.87 4.33 -13.85
N ARG A 71 -17.01 3.88 -15.11
CA ARG A 71 -16.36 2.67 -15.66
C ARG A 71 -15.01 2.96 -16.31
N ILE A 72 -14.38 4.07 -15.96
CA ILE A 72 -13.07 4.46 -16.49
C ILE A 72 -12.08 3.31 -16.26
N THR A 73 -11.29 2.99 -17.27
CA THR A 73 -10.13 2.11 -17.15
C THR A 73 -8.91 2.87 -17.61
N ALA A 74 -7.84 2.81 -16.82
CA ALA A 74 -6.62 3.56 -17.07
C ALA A 74 -5.41 2.62 -17.10
N SER A 75 -4.41 2.98 -17.89
CA SER A 75 -3.14 2.23 -17.97
C SER A 75 -2.05 2.79 -17.07
N SER A 76 -2.23 4.01 -16.54
CA SER A 76 -1.34 4.68 -15.60
C SER A 76 -2.08 5.01 -14.32
N SER A 77 -1.34 5.10 -13.20
CA SER A 77 -1.92 5.40 -11.90
C SER A 77 -2.31 6.87 -11.73
N LEU A 78 -1.77 7.76 -12.58
CA LEU A 78 -2.09 9.19 -12.65
C LEU A 78 -2.36 9.58 -14.12
N PRO A 79 -3.28 10.52 -14.39
CA PRO A 79 -3.43 11.10 -15.72
C PRO A 79 -2.14 11.75 -16.24
N GLN A 80 -1.94 11.74 -17.55
CA GLN A 80 -0.85 12.51 -18.17
C GLN A 80 -1.02 14.00 -17.88
N ASN A 81 0.08 14.69 -17.55
CA ASN A 81 0.11 16.13 -17.26
C ASN A 81 -0.84 16.56 -16.12
N CYS A 82 -1.04 15.70 -15.11
CA CYS A 82 -1.92 15.98 -13.98
C CYS A 82 -1.33 17.05 -13.04
N ASN A 83 -1.59 18.32 -13.35
CA ASN A 83 -1.25 19.47 -12.52
C ASN A 83 -2.49 19.95 -11.75
N LEU A 84 -2.65 19.45 -10.53
CA LEU A 84 -3.77 19.79 -9.66
C LEU A 84 -3.43 21.03 -8.84
N LEU A 85 -4.39 21.95 -8.76
CA LEU A 85 -4.23 23.22 -8.06
C LEU A 85 -4.99 23.19 -6.74
N LEU A 86 -4.43 23.82 -5.71
CA LEU A 86 -5.14 24.02 -4.46
C LEU A 86 -6.33 24.95 -4.68
N SER A 87 -7.49 24.55 -4.17
CA SER A 87 -8.67 25.42 -4.11
C SER A 87 -8.55 26.37 -2.92
N PRO A 88 -9.05 27.60 -3.02
CA PRO A 88 -9.14 28.51 -1.87
C PRO A 88 -10.17 28.04 -0.83
N SER A 89 -11.09 27.13 -1.20
CA SER A 89 -12.05 26.55 -0.27
C SER A 89 -11.36 25.72 0.81
N LYS A 90 -11.86 25.83 2.04
CA LYS A 90 -11.45 25.01 3.18
C LYS A 90 -12.54 24.02 3.58
N GLU A 91 -13.52 23.78 2.72
CA GLU A 91 -14.53 22.77 2.98
C GLU A 91 -13.93 21.37 2.79
N MET A 92 -14.18 20.51 3.76
CA MET A 92 -13.67 19.14 3.75
C MET A 92 -14.67 18.23 3.05
N ASP A 93 -14.22 17.57 2.00
CA ASP A 93 -14.99 16.56 1.30
C ASP A 93 -14.77 15.19 1.94
N LYS A 94 -15.74 14.80 2.77
CA LYS A 94 -15.67 13.55 3.56
C LYS A 94 -15.65 12.31 2.67
N GLU A 95 -16.36 12.32 1.54
CA GLU A 95 -16.44 11.16 0.66
C GLU A 95 -15.14 11.00 -0.14
N TYR A 96 -14.54 12.11 -0.58
CA TYR A 96 -13.19 12.10 -1.15
C TYR A 96 -12.17 11.53 -0.15
N LEU A 97 -12.16 12.03 1.08
CA LEU A 97 -11.25 11.57 2.13
C LEU A 97 -11.42 10.09 2.47
N LYS A 98 -12.65 9.61 2.53
CA LYS A 98 -12.95 8.20 2.76
C LYS A 98 -12.32 7.30 1.69
N ARG A 99 -12.43 7.70 0.41
CA ARG A 99 -11.82 6.98 -0.72
C ARG A 99 -10.31 7.02 -0.67
N ILE A 100 -9.72 8.18 -0.38
CA ILE A 100 -8.28 8.33 -0.15
C ILE A 100 -7.81 7.43 1.00
N GLY A 101 -8.56 7.33 2.10
CA GLY A 101 -8.24 6.44 3.22
C GLY A 101 -8.20 4.97 2.83
N MET A 102 -9.19 4.50 2.06
CA MET A 102 -9.20 3.14 1.52
C MET A 102 -8.01 2.90 0.57
N LEU A 103 -7.70 3.87 -0.31
CA LEU A 103 -6.56 3.80 -1.22
C LEU A 103 -5.22 3.79 -0.48
N LEU A 104 -5.09 4.56 0.61
CA LEU A 104 -3.90 4.55 1.47
C LEU A 104 -3.70 3.18 2.11
N TYR A 105 -4.79 2.49 2.48
CA TYR A 105 -4.72 1.15 3.03
C TYR A 105 -4.32 0.10 1.97
N ILE A 106 -4.78 0.27 0.73
CA ILE A 106 -4.37 -0.57 -0.42
C ILE A 106 -2.89 -0.34 -0.73
N ALA A 107 -2.49 0.93 -0.84
CA ALA A 107 -1.14 1.34 -1.17
C ALA A 107 -0.12 0.77 -0.18
N GLN A 108 -0.37 0.93 1.13
CA GLN A 108 0.53 0.45 2.18
C GLN A 108 0.56 -1.08 2.32
N GLY A 109 -0.49 -1.77 1.89
CA GLY A 109 -0.58 -3.22 2.07
C GLY A 109 0.03 -4.02 0.93
N THR A 110 -0.35 -3.70 -0.31
CA THR A 110 -0.08 -4.60 -1.45
C THR A 110 0.20 -3.88 -2.77
N ARG A 111 0.12 -2.54 -2.81
CA ARG A 111 0.22 -1.76 -4.06
C ARG A 111 1.23 -0.60 -3.92
N PRO A 112 2.54 -0.90 -3.85
CA PRO A 112 3.58 0.12 -3.80
C PRO A 112 3.50 1.10 -4.97
N ASP A 113 3.09 0.63 -6.14
CA ASP A 113 2.96 1.35 -7.41
C ASP A 113 1.97 2.55 -7.38
N ILE A 114 1.01 2.57 -6.45
CA ILE A 114 0.08 3.71 -6.28
C ILE A 114 0.47 4.64 -5.13
N SER A 115 1.54 4.35 -4.38
CA SER A 115 1.89 5.06 -3.14
C SER A 115 2.06 6.56 -3.36
N TYR A 116 2.73 6.95 -4.44
CA TYR A 116 2.94 8.35 -4.79
C TYR A 116 1.62 9.07 -5.10
N VAL A 117 0.82 8.54 -6.03
CA VAL A 117 -0.40 9.22 -6.50
C VAL A 117 -1.43 9.36 -5.40
N VAL A 118 -1.61 8.34 -4.56
CA VAL A 118 -2.54 8.43 -3.42
C VAL A 118 -2.10 9.53 -2.44
N LYS A 119 -0.80 9.62 -2.16
CA LYS A 119 -0.24 10.67 -1.29
C LYS A 119 -0.36 12.05 -1.91
N TYR A 120 -0.17 12.17 -3.23
CA TYR A 120 -0.38 13.41 -3.96
C TYR A 120 -1.83 13.88 -3.88
N LEU A 121 -2.80 12.99 -4.18
CA LEU A 121 -4.23 13.29 -4.10
C LEU A 121 -4.69 13.63 -2.67
N ALA A 122 -4.11 12.98 -1.64
CA ALA A 122 -4.42 13.27 -0.24
C ALA A 122 -4.12 14.72 0.18
N ARG A 123 -3.28 15.46 -0.56
CA ARG A 123 -2.98 16.88 -0.31
C ARG A 123 -4.17 17.79 -0.57
N PHE A 124 -5.12 17.35 -1.39
CA PHE A 124 -6.28 18.11 -1.83
C PHE A 124 -7.56 17.74 -1.06
N SER A 125 -7.43 17.24 0.17
CA SER A 125 -8.56 16.85 1.03
C SER A 125 -9.46 18.00 1.46
N MET A 126 -8.95 19.23 1.35
CA MET A 126 -9.65 20.47 1.63
C MET A 126 -9.87 21.22 0.31
N GLY A 127 -11.11 21.63 0.03
CA GLY A 127 -11.47 22.29 -1.20
C GLY A 127 -11.29 21.38 -2.43
N THR A 128 -11.84 20.18 -2.39
CA THR A 128 -11.83 19.29 -3.56
C THR A 128 -12.53 19.96 -4.75
N THR A 129 -12.00 19.77 -5.95
CA THR A 129 -12.57 20.30 -7.20
C THR A 129 -12.95 19.11 -8.10
N SER A 130 -13.67 19.37 -9.19
CA SER A 130 -13.98 18.34 -10.19
C SER A 130 -12.70 17.68 -10.73
N ALA A 131 -11.63 18.45 -10.96
CA ALA A 131 -10.34 17.91 -11.41
C ALA A 131 -9.71 16.95 -10.39
N HIS A 132 -9.88 17.21 -9.08
CA HIS A 132 -9.41 16.29 -8.03
C HIS A 132 -10.17 14.97 -8.05
N TRP A 133 -11.49 15.03 -8.27
CA TRP A 133 -12.36 13.87 -8.41
C TRP A 133 -12.04 13.07 -9.68
N GLU A 134 -11.87 13.73 -10.82
CA GLU A 134 -11.47 13.07 -12.08
C GLU A 134 -10.14 12.32 -11.95
N ALA A 135 -9.14 12.92 -11.30
CA ALA A 135 -7.86 12.27 -11.05
C ALA A 135 -8.00 11.06 -10.09
N LEU A 136 -8.85 11.17 -9.06
CA LEU A 136 -9.17 10.06 -8.17
C LEU A 136 -9.87 8.92 -8.92
N GLU A 137 -10.84 9.22 -9.78
CA GLU A 137 -11.52 8.23 -10.60
C GLU A 137 -10.58 7.54 -11.58
N HIS A 138 -9.63 8.28 -12.17
CA HIS A 138 -8.60 7.73 -13.03
C HIS A 138 -7.75 6.68 -12.29
N LEU A 139 -7.28 7.00 -11.08
CA LEU A 139 -6.53 6.06 -10.24
C LEU A 139 -7.36 4.81 -9.92
N ILE A 140 -8.64 4.96 -9.64
CA ILE A 140 -9.52 3.83 -9.35
C ILE A 140 -9.75 2.98 -10.61
N GLY A 141 -9.87 3.61 -11.77
CA GLY A 141 -9.91 2.94 -13.06
C GLY A 141 -8.64 2.15 -13.37
N TYR A 142 -7.47 2.65 -12.95
CA TYR A 142 -6.21 1.90 -13.02
C TYR A 142 -6.21 0.68 -12.10
N LEU A 143 -6.66 0.83 -10.85
CA LEU A 143 -6.80 -0.29 -9.91
C LEU A 143 -7.78 -1.34 -10.41
N ARG A 144 -8.89 -0.94 -11.05
CA ARG A 144 -9.85 -1.85 -11.69
C ARG A 144 -9.17 -2.71 -12.76
N LYS A 145 -8.37 -2.08 -13.63
CA LYS A 145 -7.62 -2.78 -14.68
C LYS A 145 -6.55 -3.72 -14.12
N THR A 146 -5.93 -3.32 -13.01
CA THR A 146 -4.82 -4.04 -12.36
C THR A 146 -5.24 -4.77 -11.09
N ARG A 147 -6.52 -5.12 -10.95
CA ARG A 147 -7.07 -5.68 -9.70
C ARG A 147 -6.43 -7.03 -9.31
N ASN A 148 -5.98 -7.78 -10.30
CA ASN A 148 -5.33 -9.09 -10.13
C ASN A 148 -3.83 -8.97 -9.84
N SER A 149 -3.26 -7.76 -9.82
CA SER A 149 -1.87 -7.56 -9.43
C SER A 149 -1.70 -7.91 -7.95
N SER A 150 -0.64 -8.64 -7.66
CA SER A 150 -0.30 -9.08 -6.31
C SER A 150 1.17 -8.83 -6.02
N LEU A 151 1.48 -8.69 -4.75
CA LEU A 151 2.85 -8.65 -4.26
C LEU A 151 3.32 -10.10 -4.09
N LEU A 152 4.37 -10.46 -4.82
CA LEU A 152 4.96 -11.78 -4.74
C LEU A 152 6.10 -11.75 -3.72
N ILE A 153 6.06 -12.71 -2.80
CA ILE A 153 7.13 -13.02 -1.87
C ILE A 153 7.61 -14.40 -2.26
N SER A 154 8.83 -14.50 -2.81
CA SER A 154 9.43 -15.76 -3.21
C SER A 154 10.44 -16.25 -2.17
N GLU A 155 10.83 -17.51 -2.26
CA GLU A 155 12.00 -18.01 -1.54
C GLU A 155 13.21 -17.13 -1.84
N ASP A 156 13.91 -16.70 -0.77
CA ASP A 156 14.96 -15.69 -0.88
C ASP A 156 16.06 -16.14 -1.84
N GLU A 157 16.28 -15.40 -2.93
CA GLU A 157 17.41 -15.65 -3.83
C GLU A 157 18.75 -15.39 -3.12
N ASN A 158 18.75 -14.49 -2.14
CA ASN A 158 19.90 -14.13 -1.32
C ASN A 158 19.47 -13.88 0.14
N PRO A 159 19.26 -14.94 0.94
CA PRO A 159 18.83 -14.80 2.32
C PRO A 159 19.83 -13.94 3.10
N ASN A 160 19.33 -12.95 3.84
CA ASN A 160 20.10 -11.93 4.60
C ASN A 160 20.61 -10.72 3.82
N THR A 161 20.16 -10.47 2.59
CA THR A 161 20.47 -9.22 1.88
C THR A 161 19.34 -8.22 2.01
N LEU A 162 19.59 -7.12 2.71
CA LEU A 162 18.69 -5.95 2.76
C LEU A 162 19.12 -4.94 1.68
N GLN A 163 18.22 -4.59 0.78
CA GLN A 163 18.43 -3.57 -0.24
C GLN A 163 17.44 -2.43 -0.05
N CYS A 164 17.91 -1.19 -0.11
CA CYS A 164 17.04 -0.02 -0.08
C CYS A 164 17.25 0.78 -1.36
N TYR A 165 16.16 1.00 -2.09
CA TYR A 165 16.12 1.92 -3.24
C TYR A 165 15.39 3.17 -2.82
N ILE A 166 15.93 4.31 -3.22
CA ILE A 166 15.46 5.61 -2.78
C ILE A 166 15.63 6.62 -3.89
N ASP A 167 14.69 7.56 -3.99
CA ASP A 167 14.69 8.60 -5.02
C ASP A 167 13.97 9.84 -4.48
N ALA A 168 14.42 11.04 -4.85
CA ALA A 168 13.80 12.29 -4.45
C ALA A 168 13.54 13.23 -5.63
N ASN A 169 12.27 13.60 -5.80
CA ASN A 169 11.88 14.64 -6.73
C ASN A 169 11.86 16.01 -6.04
N TRP A 170 12.70 16.95 -6.51
CA TRP A 170 12.77 18.30 -5.97
C TRP A 170 11.47 19.08 -6.20
N GLY A 171 10.97 19.73 -5.15
CA GLY A 171 9.71 20.48 -5.20
C GLY A 171 9.80 21.81 -5.94
N GLY A 172 11.02 22.27 -6.26
CA GLY A 172 11.29 23.63 -6.72
C GLY A 172 11.47 24.61 -5.57
N GLU A 173 11.82 25.85 -5.92
CA GLU A 173 12.10 26.90 -4.94
C GLU A 173 10.87 27.20 -4.07
N GLY A 174 11.08 27.28 -2.75
CA GLY A 174 10.01 27.51 -1.77
C GLY A 174 9.06 26.33 -1.53
N ASN A 175 9.24 25.21 -2.23
CA ASN A 175 8.37 24.04 -2.15
C ASN A 175 9.10 22.83 -1.56
N ARG A 176 8.38 22.02 -0.80
CA ARG A 176 8.92 20.77 -0.24
C ARG A 176 8.98 19.69 -1.32
N SER A 177 10.15 19.08 -1.45
CA SER A 177 10.40 17.91 -2.29
C SER A 177 9.58 16.69 -1.86
N THR A 178 9.42 15.72 -2.74
CA THR A 178 8.80 14.43 -2.44
C THR A 178 9.80 13.32 -2.69
N HIS A 179 9.85 12.33 -1.80
CA HIS A 179 10.71 11.18 -1.97
C HIS A 179 9.90 9.88 -1.97
N GLY A 180 10.51 8.86 -2.55
CA GLY A 180 10.06 7.47 -2.50
C GLY A 180 11.17 6.57 -1.97
N LEU A 181 10.78 5.51 -1.26
CA LEU A 181 11.70 4.42 -0.91
C LEU A 181 11.00 3.07 -1.04
N ILE A 182 11.77 2.04 -1.33
CA ILE A 182 11.37 0.64 -1.23
C ILE A 182 12.54 -0.18 -0.65
N ILE A 183 12.24 -0.98 0.36
CA ILE A 183 13.17 -1.87 1.04
C ILE A 183 12.82 -3.30 0.65
N LEU A 184 13.81 -4.02 0.14
CA LEU A 184 13.74 -5.43 -0.20
C LEU A 184 14.58 -6.24 0.79
N ASN A 185 14.09 -7.41 1.19
CA ASN A 185 14.87 -8.44 1.88
C ASN A 185 14.90 -9.69 1.01
N GLY A 186 16.09 -10.17 0.62
CA GLY A 186 16.21 -11.35 -0.23
C GLY A 186 15.56 -11.20 -1.62
N GLY A 187 15.38 -9.96 -2.09
CA GLY A 187 14.63 -9.63 -3.33
C GLY A 187 13.14 -9.35 -3.11
N ASN A 188 12.61 -9.63 -1.92
CA ASN A 188 11.19 -9.47 -1.60
C ASN A 188 10.88 -8.09 -0.99
N PRO A 189 9.86 -7.36 -1.48
CA PRO A 189 9.50 -6.06 -0.92
C PRO A 189 8.86 -6.20 0.46
N ILE A 190 9.50 -5.58 1.48
CA ILE A 190 9.05 -5.64 2.87
C ILE A 190 8.55 -4.30 3.40
N ALA A 191 8.99 -3.19 2.80
CA ALA A 191 8.52 -1.85 3.16
C ALA A 191 8.65 -0.90 1.98
N TRP A 192 7.76 0.07 1.89
CA TRP A 192 7.83 1.15 0.92
C TRP A 192 7.12 2.39 1.44
N GLN A 193 7.49 3.54 0.90
CA GLN A 193 6.88 4.81 1.27
C GLN A 193 7.00 5.81 0.13
N SER A 194 5.98 6.67 0.00
CA SER A 194 6.12 7.96 -0.68
C SER A 194 5.71 9.06 0.29
N LYS A 195 6.55 10.08 0.42
CA LYS A 195 6.39 11.11 1.45
C LYS A 195 6.97 12.45 1.01
N GLN A 196 6.28 13.52 1.37
CA GLN A 196 6.79 14.87 1.22
C GLN A 196 7.83 15.17 2.31
N GLN A 197 8.98 15.72 1.93
CA GLN A 197 10.06 16.07 2.85
C GLN A 197 9.58 17.14 3.85
N ALA A 198 10.04 17.05 5.10
CA ALA A 198 9.66 18.00 6.13
C ALA A 198 10.29 19.39 5.90
N THR A 199 11.50 19.40 5.33
CA THR A 199 12.28 20.58 5.00
C THR A 199 12.16 20.91 3.50
N ILE A 200 12.34 22.19 3.17
CA ILE A 200 12.47 22.64 1.78
C ILE A 200 13.93 22.42 1.38
N ALA A 201 14.17 21.67 0.31
CA ALA A 201 15.49 21.54 -0.27
C ALA A 201 15.73 22.70 -1.25
N SER A 202 16.95 23.22 -1.30
CA SER A 202 17.36 24.27 -2.24
C SER A 202 17.81 23.72 -3.60
N SER A 203 17.97 22.40 -3.73
CA SER A 203 18.36 21.74 -4.99
C SER A 203 17.92 20.27 -5.03
N THR A 204 17.98 19.67 -6.21
CA THR A 204 17.81 18.21 -6.40
C THR A 204 18.81 17.41 -5.58
N ALA A 205 20.09 17.79 -5.61
CA ALA A 205 21.14 17.12 -4.83
C ALA A 205 20.86 17.16 -3.32
N GLN A 206 20.36 18.28 -2.80
CA GLN A 206 20.01 18.38 -1.38
C GLN A 206 18.76 17.53 -1.05
N ALA A 207 17.78 17.48 -1.96
CA ALA A 207 16.61 16.61 -1.79
C ALA A 207 17.03 15.13 -1.70
N GLU A 208 17.93 14.69 -2.58
CA GLU A 208 18.53 13.34 -2.55
C GLU A 208 19.27 13.08 -1.24
N TYR A 209 20.10 14.03 -0.80
CA TYR A 209 20.83 13.89 0.46
C TYR A 209 19.92 13.78 1.68
N ILE A 210 18.84 14.58 1.74
CA ILE A 210 17.84 14.51 2.80
C ILE A 210 17.21 13.13 2.84
N VAL A 211 16.82 12.57 1.70
CA VAL A 211 16.17 11.27 1.71
C VAL A 211 17.13 10.14 2.12
N LEU A 212 18.39 10.18 1.66
CA LEU A 212 19.40 9.22 2.07
C LEU A 212 19.57 9.15 3.59
N SER A 213 19.45 10.30 4.28
CA SER A 213 19.50 10.34 5.75
C SER A 213 18.35 9.63 6.47
N PHE A 214 17.20 9.41 5.79
CA PHE A 214 16.08 8.64 6.36
C PHE A 214 16.26 7.11 6.19
N ALA A 215 17.12 6.68 5.28
CA ALA A 215 17.38 5.26 5.00
C ALA A 215 18.64 4.72 5.69
N ALA A 216 19.48 5.61 6.24
CA ALA A 216 20.67 5.28 7.01
C ALA A 216 20.35 5.01 8.49
#